data_AF-A0A6B3EYR2-F1
#
_entry.id   AF-A0A6B3EYR2-F1
#
_cell.length_a   1.000
_cell.length_b   1.000
_cell.length_c   1.000
_cell.angle_alpha   90.00
_cell.angle_beta   90.00
_cell.angle_gamma   90.00
#
_symmetry.space_group_name_H-M   'P 1'
#
loop_
_entity.id
_entity.type
_entity.pdbx_description
1 polymer ?
#
loop_
_entity_poly.entity_id
_entity_poly.type
_entity_poly.pdbx_seq_one_letter_code
_entity_poly.pdbx_strand_id
1 'polypeptide(L)' 'MIFEVGPLNWEFDDNNLMRVRHASINDLPIAEEQGRYRWPFGRRPDGHPGLFDLGL' A
#
# COMPACT_ATOMS: atom_id res chain seq x y z
N MET A 1 7.62 19.03 15.50
CA MET A 1 8.04 17.64 15.76
C MET A 1 7.44 16.79 14.67
N ILE A 2 8.26 16.31 13.74
CA ILE A 2 7.83 15.30 12.76
C ILE A 2 8.07 13.97 13.47
N PHE A 3 6.99 13.30 13.85
CA PHE A 3 7.05 11.93 14.33
C PHE A 3 7.36 11.01 13.14
N GLU A 4 8.12 9.96 13.40
CA GLU A 4 8.65 8.96 12.49
C GLU A 4 7.93 8.80 11.15
N VAL A 5 8.69 8.94 10.06
CA VAL A 5 8.22 8.83 8.68
C VAL A 5 7.82 7.37 8.41
N GLY A 6 6.52 7.04 8.49
CA GLY A 6 6.00 5.73 8.07
C GLY A 6 6.26 5.44 6.58
N PRO A 7 6.00 4.22 6.06
CA PRO A 7 6.33 3.84 4.68
C PRO A 7 5.56 4.64 3.62
N LEU A 8 4.45 5.28 3.99
CA LEU A 8 3.70 6.15 3.10
C LEU A 8 3.11 7.31 3.89
N ASN A 9 3.53 8.52 3.57
CA ASN A 9 3.00 9.76 4.14
C ASN A 9 2.52 10.67 3.02
N TRP A 10 1.34 11.25 3.23
CA TRP A 10 0.69 12.16 2.30
C TRP A 10 0.35 13.47 2.99
N GLU A 11 0.57 14.57 2.29
CA GLU A 11 0.01 15.88 2.65
C GLU A 11 -0.92 16.33 1.52
N PHE A 12 -2.06 16.89 1.89
CA PHE A 12 -3.08 17.38 0.96
C PHE A 12 -3.20 18.90 1.06
N ASP A 13 -3.62 19.54 -0.03
CA ASP A 13 -3.98 20.96 -0.06
C ASP A 13 -5.46 21.19 0.33
N ASP A 14 -5.90 22.45 0.31
CA ASP A 14 -7.27 22.84 0.66
C ASP A 14 -8.33 22.30 -0.30
N ASN A 15 -7.93 21.81 -1.49
CA ASN A 15 -8.82 21.16 -2.45
C ASN A 15 -8.83 19.62 -2.29
N ASN A 16 -8.22 19.09 -1.23
CA ASN A 16 -7.99 17.66 -0.99
C ASN A 16 -7.13 16.98 -2.08
N LEU A 17 -6.30 17.74 -2.80
CA LEU A 17 -5.34 17.19 -3.74
C LEU A 17 -4.03 16.90 -3.01
N MET A 18 -3.43 15.75 -3.30
CA MET A 18 -2.14 15.38 -2.71
C MET A 18 -1.05 16.35 -3.19
N ARG A 19 -0.44 17.09 -2.25
CA ARG A 19 0.63 18.05 -2.48
C ARG A 19 2.02 17.47 -2.22
N VAL A 20 2.14 16.57 -1.24
CA VAL A 20 3.40 15.90 -0.89
C VAL A 20 3.15 14.40 -0.74
N ARG A 21 4.09 13.60 -1.25
CA ARG A 21 4.10 12.14 -1.11
C ARG A 21 5.50 11.67 -0.78
N HIS A 22 5.68 11.15 0.43
CA HIS A 22 6.87 10.40 0.81
C HIS A 22 6.53 8.93 0.86
N ALA A 23 7.27 8.12 0.11
CA ALA A 23 7.08 6.68 0.06
C ALA A 23 8.42 5.97 0.23
N SER A 24 8.45 4.98 1.10
CA SER A 24 9.56 4.06 1.26
C SER A 24 9.04 2.64 1.04
N ILE A 25 9.66 1.91 0.12
CA ILE A 25 9.26 0.58 -0.32
C ILE A 25 10.52 -0.28 -0.31
N ASN A 26 10.40 -1.49 0.25
CA ASN A 26 11.47 -2.47 0.24
C ASN A 26 11.05 -3.67 -0.60
N ASP A 27 12.00 -4.20 -1.36
CA ASP A 27 11.80 -5.43 -2.10
C ASP A 27 12.16 -6.63 -1.21
N LEU A 28 11.33 -7.68 -1.27
CA LEU A 28 11.57 -8.96 -0.62
C LEU A 28 11.42 -10.07 -1.66
N PRO A 29 12.47 -10.86 -1.94
CA PRO A 29 12.34 -12.01 -2.82
C PRO A 29 11.33 -13.03 -2.27
N ILE A 30 10.45 -13.52 -3.14
CA ILE A 30 9.46 -14.56 -2.83
C ILE A 30 9.38 -15.58 -3.97
N ALA A 31 8.98 -16.81 -3.65
CA ALA A 31 8.60 -17.82 -4.63
C ALA A 31 7.20 -17.53 -5.19
N GLU A 32 6.90 -18.05 -6.39
CA GLU A 32 5.63 -17.79 -7.09
C GLU A 32 4.41 -18.22 -6.27
N GLU A 33 4.54 -19.31 -5.53
CA GLU A 33 3.49 -19.89 -4.69
C GLU A 33 3.12 -18.96 -3.52
N GLN A 34 4.05 -18.11 -3.08
CA GLN A 34 3.87 -17.18 -1.96
C GLN A 34 3.07 -15.93 -2.35
N GLY A 35 2.79 -15.71 -3.64
CA GLY A 35 1.96 -14.61 -4.12
C GLY A 35 0.54 -14.66 -3.52
N ARG A 36 0.17 -13.61 -2.77
CA ARG A 36 -1.13 -13.51 -2.07
C ARG A 36 -2.22 -12.74 -2.83
N TYR A 37 -1.87 -12.17 -3.99
CA TYR A 37 -2.77 -11.34 -4.80
C TYR A 37 -3.02 -12.02 -6.15
N ARG A 38 -4.17 -12.69 -6.28
CA ARG A 38 -4.52 -13.48 -7.46
C ARG A 38 -5.88 -13.07 -8.02
N TRP A 39 -5.88 -12.06 -8.89
CA TRP A 39 -7.05 -11.64 -9.66
C TRP A 39 -6.60 -11.03 -11.00
N PRO A 40 -7.50 -10.92 -12.01
CA PRO A 40 -7.16 -10.26 -13.27
C PRO A 40 -6.71 -8.81 -13.06
N PHE A 41 -5.80 -8.29 -13.89
CA PHE A 41 -5.31 -6.91 -13.77
C PHE A 41 -6.46 -5.89 -13.74
N GLY A 42 -6.47 -5.02 -12.73
CA GLY A 42 -7.53 -4.04 -12.50
C GLY A 42 -7.91 -3.89 -11.03
N ARG A 43 -9.15 -3.41 -10.79
CA ARG A 43 -9.70 -3.18 -9.45
C ARG A 43 -9.67 -4.47 -8.62
N ARG A 44 -9.18 -4.38 -7.38
CA ARG A 44 -9.26 -5.46 -6.39
C ARG A 44 -10.73 -5.88 -6.19
N PRO A 45 -11.06 -7.19 -6.24
CA PRO A 45 -12.42 -7.67 -5.95
C PRO A 45 -12.87 -7.30 -4.54
N ASP A 46 -14.16 -6.97 -4.35
CA ASP A 46 -14.69 -6.50 -3.06
C ASP A 46 -14.52 -7.52 -1.92
N GLY A 47 -14.63 -8.81 -2.24
CA GLY A 47 -14.47 -9.91 -1.27
C GLY A 47 -13.02 -10.37 -1.06
N HIS A 48 -12.04 -9.79 -1.74
CA HIS A 48 -10.64 -10.17 -1.52
C HIS A 48 -10.16 -9.59 -0.18
N PRO A 49 -9.50 -10.38 0.69
CA PRO A 49 -9.02 -9.92 1.99
C PRO A 49 -8.08 -8.71 1.89
N GLY A 50 -8.13 -7.85 2.91
CA GLY A 50 -7.22 -6.71 3.06
C GLY A 50 -5.85 -7.12 3.63
N LEU A 51 -4.94 -6.15 3.81
CA LEU A 51 -3.58 -6.40 4.33
C LEU A 51 -3.60 -7.09 5.70
N PHE A 52 -4.43 -6.58 6.62
CA PHE A 52 -4.55 -7.12 7.97
C PHE A 52 -5.09 -8.56 7.98
N ASP A 53 -6.13 -8.83 7.18
CA ASP A 53 -6.73 -10.17 7.07
C ASP A 53 -5.77 -11.18 6.43
N LEU A 54 -4.84 -10.68 5.61
CA LEU A 54 -3.76 -11.49 5.05
C LEU A 54 -2.61 -11.70 6.05
N GLY A 55 -2.58 -11.02 7.20
CA GLY A 55 -1.47 -11.10 8.16
C GLY A 55 -0.14 -10.63 7.56
N LEU A 56 -0.19 -9.55 6.78
CA LEU A 56 0.98 -8.87 6.18
C LEU A 56 1.35 -7.60 6.95
#